data_AF-U9SZT3-F1
#
_entry.id   AF-U9SZT3-F1
#
_cell.length_a   1.000
_cell.length_b   1.000
_cell.length_c   1.000
_cell.angle_alpha   90.00
_cell.angle_beta   90.00
_cell.angle_gamma   90.00
#
_symmetry.space_group_name_H-M   'P 1'
#
loop_
_entity.id
_entity.type
_entity.pdbx_description
1 polymer ?
#
loop_
_entity_poly.entity_id
_entity_poly.type
_entity_poly.pdbx_seq_one_letter_code
_entity_poly.pdbx_strand_id
1 'polypeptide(L)'
;MHYILSYDIETYKFMNYIPYSQFTNVKELAEGGFSIVYQATWLDGPKYTSDIIAILKRFKNSQDTDKYFVNELKSNYHCYNYAALIKTYGFTKDPQLDIYILVMQYAPEGDLHK
;
A
#
# COMPACT_ATOMS: atom_id res chain seq x y z
N MET A 1 16.13 -24.63 4.20
CA MET A 1 14.84 -24.37 3.50
C MET A 1 13.68 -24.03 4.44
N HIS A 2 13.80 -24.15 5.77
CA HIS A 2 12.78 -23.65 6.73
C HIS A 2 12.95 -22.19 7.16
N TYR A 3 14.15 -21.62 7.05
CA TYR A 3 14.47 -20.25 7.49
C TYR A 3 13.83 -19.15 6.63
N ILE A 4 13.55 -19.43 5.36
CA ILE A 4 12.98 -18.44 4.41
C ILE A 4 11.48 -18.27 4.67
N LEU A 5 10.76 -19.35 4.98
CA LEU A 5 9.33 -19.33 5.28
C LEU A 5 9.00 -18.65 6.63
N SER A 6 9.88 -18.77 7.63
CA SER A 6 9.69 -18.09 8.92
C SER A 6 9.88 -16.58 8.82
N TYR A 7 10.80 -16.12 7.97
CA TYR A 7 11.06 -14.70 7.74
C TYR A 7 9.89 -14.02 7.00
N ASP A 8 9.32 -14.74 6.03
CA ASP A 8 8.12 -14.30 5.31
C ASP A 8 6.93 -14.14 6.25
N ILE A 9 6.70 -15.07 7.18
CA ILE A 9 5.63 -14.98 8.18
C ILE A 9 5.83 -13.79 9.14
N GLU A 10 7.06 -13.47 9.52
CA GLU A 10 7.34 -12.29 10.34
C GLU A 10 7.09 -10.99 9.58
N THR A 11 7.39 -10.92 8.28
CA THR A 11 7.12 -9.72 7.47
C THR A 11 5.62 -9.40 7.38
N TYR A 12 4.76 -10.43 7.30
CA TYR A 12 3.30 -10.25 7.38
C TYR A 12 2.82 -9.79 8.77
N LYS A 13 3.55 -10.14 9.83
CA LYS A 13 3.18 -9.85 11.22
C LYS A 13 3.33 -8.36 11.60
N PHE A 14 4.06 -7.59 10.81
CA PHE A 14 4.40 -6.19 11.11
C PHE A 14 3.65 -5.14 10.30
N MET A 15 2.80 -5.52 9.34
CA MET A 15 2.05 -4.53 8.57
C MET A 15 0.62 -4.36 9.07
N ASN A 16 0.25 -3.10 9.30
CA ASN A 16 -1.06 -2.75 9.81
C ASN A 16 -2.12 -3.02 8.74
N TYR A 17 -3.07 -3.90 9.04
CA TYR A 17 -4.31 -3.97 8.29
C TYR A 17 -5.16 -2.75 8.62
N ILE A 18 -5.58 -2.02 7.58
CA ILE A 18 -6.41 -0.83 7.70
C ILE A 18 -7.77 -1.14 7.09
N PRO A 19 -8.88 -1.05 7.86
CA PRO A 19 -10.21 -1.30 7.32
C PRO A 19 -10.51 -0.40 6.11
N TYR A 20 -11.01 -0.97 5.02
CA TYR A 20 -11.29 -0.21 3.79
C TYR A 20 -12.29 0.94 4.02
N SER A 21 -13.19 0.76 4.99
CA SER A 21 -14.16 1.79 5.40
C SER A 21 -13.53 3.07 5.97
N GLN A 22 -12.24 3.07 6.32
CA GLN A 22 -11.53 4.29 6.72
C GLN A 22 -11.16 5.18 5.53
N PHE A 23 -11.29 4.70 4.29
CA PHE A 23 -10.97 5.46 3.10
C PHE A 23 -12.22 6.02 2.45
N THR A 24 -12.24 7.34 2.26
CA THR A 24 -13.33 8.07 1.59
C THR A 24 -12.77 8.88 0.42
N ASN A 25 -13.66 9.42 -0.43
CA ASN A 25 -13.27 10.22 -1.59
C ASN A 25 -12.24 9.54 -2.51
N VAL A 26 -12.36 8.21 -2.67
CA VAL A 26 -11.44 7.41 -3.49
C VAL A 26 -11.56 7.84 -4.95
N LYS A 27 -10.46 8.32 -5.54
CA LYS A 27 -10.39 8.82 -6.92
C LYS A 27 -9.16 8.25 -7.60
N GLU A 28 -9.31 7.77 -8.83
CA GLU A 28 -8.19 7.33 -9.63
C GLU A 28 -7.29 8.52 -9.98
N LEU A 29 -5.97 8.37 -9.77
CA LEU A 29 -4.96 9.37 -10.15
C LEU A 29 -4.25 8.99 -11.44
N ALA A 30 -3.89 7.72 -11.56
CA ALA A 30 -3.10 7.22 -12.68
C ALA A 30 -3.25 5.71 -12.85
N GLU A 31 -3.12 5.26 -14.08
CA GLU A 31 -3.05 3.86 -14.44
C GLU A 31 -1.75 3.58 -15.20
N GLY A 32 -0.93 2.67 -14.68
CA GLY A 32 0.28 2.19 -15.33
C GLY A 32 0.10 0.80 -15.93
N GLY A 33 1.18 0.20 -16.43
CA GLY A 33 1.13 -1.17 -16.98
C GLY A 33 0.77 -2.25 -15.95
N PHE A 34 1.16 -2.05 -14.69
CA PHE A 34 1.06 -3.09 -13.63
C PHE A 34 0.09 -2.75 -12.50
N SER A 35 -0.26 -1.48 -12.32
CA SER A 35 -1.07 -1.03 -11.19
C SER A 35 -1.93 0.16 -11.55
N ILE A 36 -2.98 0.35 -10.77
CA ILE A 36 -3.81 1.55 -10.75
C ILE A 36 -3.57 2.23 -9.41
N VAL A 37 -3.37 3.54 -9.44
CA VAL A 37 -3.08 4.37 -8.27
C VAL A 37 -4.30 5.25 -8.00
N TYR A 38 -4.83 5.16 -6.78
CA TYR A 38 -5.93 6.00 -6.33
C TYR A 38 -5.45 6.92 -5.20
N GLN A 39 -6.05 8.11 -5.14
CA GLN A 39 -6.02 8.99 -3.99
C GLN A 39 -7.24 8.74 -3.13
N ALA A 40 -7.09 8.75 -1.82
CA ALA A 40 -8.21 8.70 -0.89
C ALA A 40 -7.96 9.61 0.32
N THR A 41 -9.03 10.07 0.96
CA THR A 41 -8.98 10.61 2.32
C THR A 41 -8.98 9.44 3.29
N TRP A 42 -7.92 9.29 4.08
CA TRP A 42 -7.86 8.32 5.18
C TRP A 42 -8.32 9.00 6.46
N LEU A 43 -9.49 8.58 6.95
CA LEU A 43 -10.09 9.05 8.20
C LEU A 43 -9.22 8.68 9.40
N ASP A 44 -9.00 9.64 10.30
CA ASP A 44 -8.15 9.55 11.49
C ASP A 44 -6.66 9.26 11.23
N GLY A 45 -6.29 8.89 9.99
CA GLY A 45 -4.92 8.73 9.54
C GLY A 45 -4.08 7.76 10.37
N PRO A 46 -2.75 7.76 10.16
CA PRO A 46 -1.85 6.95 10.97
C PRO A 46 -1.79 7.51 12.40
N LYS A 47 -2.03 6.66 13.39
CA LYS A 47 -2.04 7.00 14.84
C LYS A 47 -3.23 7.85 15.32
N TYR A 48 -4.33 7.90 14.56
CA TYR A 48 -5.58 8.54 15.01
C TYR A 48 -5.43 10.05 15.33
N THR A 49 -4.61 10.77 14.55
CA THR A 49 -4.31 12.18 14.83
C THR A 49 -5.11 13.15 13.97
N SER A 50 -5.35 12.81 12.71
CA SER A 50 -6.05 13.68 11.76
C SER A 50 -6.30 12.94 10.44
N ASP A 51 -7.33 13.36 9.72
CA ASP A 51 -7.53 12.94 8.33
C ASP A 51 -6.33 13.33 7.46
N ILE A 52 -5.88 12.41 6.62
CA ILE A 52 -4.80 12.67 5.66
C ILE A 52 -5.17 12.21 4.26
N ILE A 53 -4.43 12.68 3.26
CA ILE A 53 -4.45 12.10 1.93
C ILE A 53 -3.53 10.88 1.89
N ALA A 54 -4.08 9.74 1.48
CA ALA A 54 -3.36 8.49 1.29
C ALA A 54 -3.39 8.06 -0.17
N ILE A 55 -2.36 7.33 -0.58
CA ILE A 55 -2.29 6.65 -1.86
C ILE A 55 -2.67 5.19 -1.67
N LEU A 56 -3.62 4.74 -2.48
CA LEU A 56 -4.05 3.35 -2.57
C LEU A 56 -3.50 2.77 -3.89
N LYS A 57 -2.50 1.90 -3.79
CA LYS A 57 -1.91 1.23 -4.96
C LYS A 57 -2.50 -0.16 -5.11
N ARG A 58 -3.28 -0.33 -6.18
CA ARG A 58 -3.91 -1.60 -6.57
C ARG A 58 -3.13 -2.22 -7.71
N PHE A 59 -2.74 -3.48 -7.58
CA PHE A 59 -2.14 -4.22 -8.69
C PHE A 59 -3.23 -4.75 -9.63
N LYS A 60 -2.96 -4.72 -10.94
CA LYS A 60 -3.88 -5.29 -11.92
C LYS A 60 -3.86 -6.81 -11.82
N ASN A 61 -5.01 -7.44 -12.01
CA ASN A 61 -5.15 -8.89 -11.97
C ASN A 61 -4.26 -9.55 -13.04
N SER A 62 -3.11 -10.06 -12.59
CA SER A 62 -2.36 -11.12 -13.26
C SER A 62 -2.55 -12.39 -12.45
N GLN A 63 -2.27 -13.56 -13.03
CA GLN A 63 -2.28 -14.84 -12.29
C GLN A 63 -1.37 -14.82 -11.04
N ASP A 64 -0.54 -13.77 -10.87
CA ASP A 64 0.45 -13.56 -9.82
C ASP A 64 0.19 -12.30 -8.95
N THR A 65 -1.03 -11.76 -8.89
CA THR A 65 -1.33 -10.49 -8.19
C THR A 65 -0.87 -10.48 -6.72
N ASP A 66 -1.09 -11.59 -6.01
CA ASP A 66 -0.61 -11.76 -4.63
C ASP A 66 0.91 -11.73 -4.54
N LYS A 67 1.61 -12.32 -5.52
CA LYS A 67 3.07 -12.33 -5.57
C LYS A 67 3.64 -10.92 -5.79
N TYR A 68 3.04 -10.12 -6.67
CA TYR A 68 3.45 -8.72 -6.88
C TYR A 68 3.22 -7.88 -5.63
N PHE A 69 2.04 -8.00 -5.02
CA PHE A 69 1.73 -7.35 -3.76
C PHE A 69 2.77 -7.72 -2.70
N VAL A 70 3.04 -9.01 -2.50
CA VAL A 70 4.00 -9.51 -1.51
C VAL A 70 5.43 -9.06 -1.79
N ASN A 71 5.86 -9.08 -3.05
CA ASN A 71 7.21 -8.65 -3.42
C ASN A 71 7.41 -7.14 -3.17
N GLU A 72 6.44 -6.32 -3.57
CA GLU A 72 6.51 -4.88 -3.34
C GLU A 72 6.40 -4.56 -1.85
N LEU A 73 5.61 -5.32 -1.11
CA LEU A 73 5.49 -5.25 0.34
C LEU A 73 6.82 -5.57 1.03
N LYS A 74 7.51 -6.65 0.63
CA LYS A 74 8.86 -6.99 1.13
C LYS A 74 9.88 -5.89 0.79
N SER A 75 9.85 -5.40 -0.45
CA SER A 75 10.75 -4.33 -0.89
C SER A 75 10.58 -3.05 -0.06
N ASN A 76 9.33 -2.64 0.21
CA ASN A 76 9.04 -1.48 1.05
C ASN A 76 9.50 -1.67 2.50
N TYR A 77 9.38 -2.89 3.05
CA TYR A 77 9.85 -3.18 4.40
C TYR A 77 11.37 -3.06 4.54
N HIS A 78 12.14 -3.65 3.61
CA HIS A 78 13.60 -3.53 3.61
C HIS A 78 14.08 -2.08 3.52
N CYS A 79 13.22 -1.22 2.97
CA CYS A 79 13.46 0.18 2.74
C CYS A 79 12.84 1.12 3.80
N TYR A 80 12.13 0.58 4.79
CA TYR A 80 11.24 1.33 5.68
C TYR A 80 11.91 2.48 6.46
N ASN A 81 13.21 2.35 6.77
CA ASN A 81 13.97 3.34 7.56
C ASN A 81 14.74 4.37 6.71
N TYR A 82 14.58 4.39 5.39
CA TYR A 82 15.20 5.42 4.55
C TYR A 82 14.27 6.60 4.39
N ALA A 83 14.62 7.74 5.01
CA ALA A 83 13.81 8.97 5.02
C ALA A 83 13.46 9.54 3.63
N ALA A 84 14.15 9.10 2.58
CA ALA A 84 13.93 9.52 1.20
C ALA A 84 12.88 8.70 0.45
N LEU A 85 12.27 7.69 1.07
CA LEU A 85 11.31 6.79 0.40
C LEU A 85 9.88 7.06 0.86
N ILE A 86 8.94 6.87 -0.07
CA ILE A 86 7.50 6.96 0.22
C ILE A 86 7.15 5.95 1.29
N LYS A 87 6.60 6.44 2.41
CA LYS A 87 6.23 5.57 3.51
C LYS A 87 5.07 4.66 3.13
N THR A 88 5.23 3.36 3.37
CA THR A 88 4.12 2.40 3.34
C THR A 88 3.52 2.31 4.74
N TYR A 89 2.22 2.59 4.87
CA TYR A 89 1.51 2.53 6.15
C TYR A 89 0.99 1.12 6.47
N GLY A 90 0.68 0.34 5.44
CA GLY A 90 0.13 -0.99 5.55
C GLY A 90 -0.66 -1.37 4.31
N PHE A 91 -1.73 -2.12 4.52
CA PHE A 91 -2.59 -2.57 3.43
C PHE A 91 -4.06 -2.59 3.84
N THR A 92 -4.92 -2.56 2.84
CA THR A 92 -6.37 -2.72 2.98
C THR A 92 -6.88 -3.78 2.01
N LYS A 93 -8.15 -4.17 2.16
CA LYS A 93 -8.79 -5.14 1.27
C LYS A 93 -10.10 -4.55 0.75
N ASP A 94 -10.23 -4.42 -0.56
CA ASP A 94 -11.47 -3.96 -1.19
C ASP A 94 -12.54 -5.04 -1.00
N PRO A 95 -13.67 -4.74 -0.32
CA PRO A 95 -14.69 -5.74 -0.03
C PRO A 95 -15.51 -6.18 -1.25
N GLN A 96 -15.49 -5.41 -2.34
CA GLN A 96 -16.25 -5.74 -3.56
C GLN A 96 -15.43 -6.61 -4.50
N LEU A 97 -14.13 -6.35 -4.58
CA LEU A 97 -13.23 -7.00 -5.52
C LEU A 97 -12.42 -8.15 -4.89
N ASP A 98 -12.44 -8.28 -3.57
CA ASP A 98 -11.67 -9.24 -2.78
C ASP A 98 -10.14 -9.15 -2.97
N ILE A 99 -9.64 -7.96 -3.34
CA ILE A 99 -8.23 -7.71 -3.65
C ILE A 99 -7.52 -6.92 -2.55
N TYR A 100 -6.24 -7.22 -2.36
CA TYR A 100 -5.36 -6.45 -1.48
C TYR A 100 -4.82 -5.20 -2.15
N ILE A 101 -4.74 -4.11 -1.38
CA ILE A 101 -4.33 -2.78 -1.82
C ILE A 101 -3.29 -2.24 -0.83
N LEU A 102 -2.17 -1.72 -1.34
CA LEU A 102 -1.16 -1.06 -0.51
C LEU A 102 -1.62 0.36 -0.14
N VAL A 103 -1.38 0.74 1.12
CA VAL A 103 -1.67 2.09 1.63
C VAL A 103 -0.35 2.82 1.84
N MET A 104 -0.16 3.93 1.13
CA MET A 104 1.11 4.65 1.03
C MET A 104 0.93 6.14 1.28
N GLN A 105 2.04 6.82 1.63
CA GLN A 105 2.10 8.27 1.80
C GLN A 105 1.86 8.98 0.46
N TYR A 106 1.06 10.04 0.51
CA TYR A 106 0.90 10.96 -0.60
C TYR A 106 2.15 11.85 -0.78
N ALA A 107 2.65 11.93 -2.02
CA ALA A 107 3.77 12.79 -2.39
C ALA A 107 3.22 14.07 -3.06
N PRO A 108 3.20 15.22 -2.35
CA PRO A 108 2.57 16.45 -2.88
C PRO A 108 3.35 17.06 -4.05
N GLU A 109 4.65 16.81 -4.15
CA GLU A 109 5.49 17.32 -5.24
C GLU A 109 5.38 16.50 -6.53
N GLY A 110 4.65 15.37 -6.50
CA GLY A 110 4.35 14.59 -7.69
C GLY A 110 5.54 13.80 -8.24
N ASP A 111 5.64 13.75 -9.56
CA ASP A 111 6.63 12.94 -10.29
C ASP A 111 7.95 13.71 -10.44
N LEU A 112 9.06 13.00 -10.23
CA LEU A 112 10.43 13.52 -10.33
C LEU A 112 10.86 13.84 -11.78
N HIS A 113 10.17 13.30 -12.79
CA HIS A 113 10.51 13.45 -14.21
C HIS A 113 9.69 14.53 -14.93
N LYS A 114 9.06 15.45 -14.19
CA LYS A 114 8.38 16.62 -14.76
C LYS A 114 9.33 17.80 -15.02
#